data_AF-A0A2E2HDE6-F1
#
_entry.id   AF-A0A2E2HDE6-F1
#
_cell.length_a   1.000
_cell.length_b   1.000
_cell.length_c   1.000
_cell.angle_alpha   90.00
_cell.angle_beta   90.00
_cell.angle_gamma   90.00
#
_symmetry.space_group_name_H-M   'P 1'
#
loop_
_entity.id
_entity.type
_entity.pdbx_description
1 polymer ?
#
loop_
_entity_poly.entity_id
_entity_poly.type
_entity_poly.pdbx_seq_one_letter_code
_entity_poly.pdbx_strand_id
1 'polypeptide(L)'
;MLYRLPFIIFYPVIFVWSIFYGGLAGCFYQLVSVYENWLAFNKLQINLWKRYPQRSYRKYIEHMWKHQVKGKSIELAEYNKLHLERKFPDEPFPFIRLTFNTLFMLLILPFMVLIGLFYGPVYVFRSKLQQYRNAIEPVPAK
;
A
#
# COMPACT_ATOMS: atom_id res chain seq x y z
N MET A 1 -23.13 -9.61 25.22
CA MET A 1 -23.74 -10.73 25.97
C MET A 1 -22.74 -11.81 26.40
N LEU A 2 -21.69 -12.13 25.62
CA LEU A 2 -20.71 -13.18 26.00
C LEU A 2 -19.98 -12.95 27.33
N TYR A 3 -19.74 -11.70 27.73
CA TYR A 3 -18.98 -11.35 28.94
C TYR A 3 -19.68 -11.66 30.28
N ARG A 4 -20.94 -12.14 30.25
CA ARG A 4 -21.67 -12.54 31.46
C ARG A 4 -21.59 -14.05 31.74
N LEU A 5 -20.94 -14.81 30.86
CA LEU A 5 -20.78 -16.26 31.03
C LEU A 5 -19.75 -16.56 32.12
N PRO A 6 -19.92 -17.67 32.86
CA PRO A 6 -18.91 -18.12 33.80
C PRO A 6 -17.59 -18.42 33.06
N PHE A 7 -16.46 -18.14 33.71
CA PHE A 7 -15.12 -18.19 33.12
C PHE A 7 -14.82 -19.48 32.34
N ILE A 8 -15.27 -20.62 32.87
CA ILE A 8 -15.08 -21.97 32.30
C ILE A 8 -15.71 -22.10 30.91
N ILE A 9 -16.83 -21.44 30.66
CA ILE A 9 -17.55 -21.47 29.38
C ILE A 9 -17.07 -20.31 28.49
N PHE A 10 -16.77 -19.16 29.08
CA PHE A 10 -16.32 -17.97 28.39
C PHE A 10 -15.04 -18.21 27.57
N TYR A 11 -14.03 -18.85 28.17
CA TYR A 11 -12.70 -19.03 27.57
C TYR A 11 -12.71 -19.87 26.28
N PRO A 12 -13.28 -21.10 26.24
CA PRO A 12 -13.31 -21.91 25.02
C PRO A 12 -14.19 -21.27 23.94
N VAL A 13 -15.30 -20.64 24.31
CA VAL A 13 -16.20 -19.97 23.34
C VAL A 13 -15.49 -18.79 22.67
N ILE A 14 -14.77 -17.97 23.42
CA ILE A 14 -14.02 -16.86 22.84
C ILE A 14 -12.79 -17.33 22.08
N PHE A 15 -12.14 -18.41 22.50
CA PHE A 15 -11.05 -18.99 21.73
C PHE A 15 -11.52 -19.38 20.32
N VAL A 16 -12.63 -20.12 20.21
CA VAL A 16 -13.24 -20.49 18.92
C VAL A 16 -13.66 -19.23 18.15
N TRP A 17 -14.37 -18.31 18.80
CA TRP A 17 -14.82 -17.07 18.18
C TRP A 17 -13.66 -16.23 17.62
N SER A 18 -12.56 -16.14 18.36
CA SER A 18 -11.37 -15.41 17.94
C SER A 18 -10.70 -16.05 16.73
N ILE A 19 -10.66 -17.38 16.63
CA ILE A 19 -10.09 -18.05 15.46
C ILE A 19 -10.93 -17.72 14.22
N PHE A 20 -12.25 -17.89 14.29
CA PHE A 20 -13.13 -17.65 13.15
C PHE A 20 -13.18 -16.17 12.77
N TYR A 21 -13.54 -15.30 13.70
CA TYR A 21 -13.72 -13.88 13.41
C TYR A 21 -12.39 -13.14 13.25
N GLY A 22 -11.43 -13.42 14.13
CA GLY A 22 -10.12 -12.78 14.10
C GLY A 22 -9.29 -13.25 12.91
N GLY A 23 -9.38 -14.51 12.49
CA GLY A 23 -8.71 -14.99 11.29
C GLY A 23 -9.21 -14.28 10.04
N LEU A 24 -10.54 -14.23 9.84
CA LEU A 24 -11.15 -13.56 8.71
C LEU A 24 -10.86 -12.05 8.69
N ALA A 25 -11.05 -11.38 9.82
CA ALA A 25 -10.78 -9.95 9.92
C ALA A 25 -9.29 -9.65 9.70
N GLY A 26 -8.39 -10.43 10.29
CA GLY A 26 -6.94 -10.28 10.14
C GLY A 26 -6.48 -10.44 8.69
N CYS A 27 -7.02 -11.43 7.97
CA CYS A 27 -6.78 -11.59 6.54
C CYS A 27 -7.27 -10.37 5.74
N PHE A 28 -8.51 -9.91 6.01
CA PHE A 28 -9.09 -8.76 5.32
C PHE A 28 -8.26 -7.48 5.53
N TYR A 29 -7.88 -7.16 6.77
CA TYR A 29 -7.05 -5.99 7.05
C TYR A 29 -5.67 -6.06 6.40
N GLN A 30 -5.06 -7.23 6.33
CA GLN A 30 -3.77 -7.37 5.65
C GLN A 30 -3.91 -7.24 4.13
N LEU A 31 -4.99 -7.73 3.53
CA LEU A 31 -5.27 -7.49 2.11
C LEU A 31 -5.44 -5.99 1.81
N VAL A 32 -6.17 -5.27 2.66
CA VAL A 32 -6.33 -3.82 2.54
C VAL A 32 -4.99 -3.11 2.69
N SER A 33 -4.17 -3.49 3.68
CA SER A 33 -2.83 -2.95 3.90
C SER A 33 -1.90 -3.14 2.68
N VAL A 34 -1.87 -4.36 2.11
CA VAL A 34 -1.09 -4.64 0.89
C VAL A 34 -1.59 -3.80 -0.28
N TYR A 35 -2.91 -3.65 -0.43
CA TYR A 35 -3.51 -2.82 -1.47
C TYR A 35 -3.16 -1.32 -1.32
N GLU A 36 -3.26 -0.78 -0.11
CA GLU A 36 -2.89 0.61 0.18
C GLU A 36 -1.41 0.87 -0.08
N ASN A 37 -0.54 -0.06 0.34
CA ASN A 37 0.89 0.03 0.06
C ASN A 37 1.15 -0.01 -1.44
N TRP A 38 0.54 -0.95 -2.18
CA TRP A 38 0.66 -1.03 -3.63
C TRP A 38 0.23 0.29 -4.31
N LEU A 39 -0.89 0.86 -3.88
CA LEU A 39 -1.34 2.18 -4.33
C LEU A 39 -0.31 3.26 -4.03
N ALA A 40 0.21 3.33 -2.81
CA ALA A 40 1.18 4.34 -2.39
C ALA A 40 2.47 4.29 -3.22
N PHE A 41 3.04 3.09 -3.42
CA PHE A 41 4.22 2.89 -4.25
C PHE A 41 4.01 3.28 -5.71
N ASN A 42 2.81 3.03 -6.24
CA ASN A 42 2.50 3.32 -7.64
C ASN A 42 1.93 4.73 -7.88
N LYS A 43 1.46 5.42 -6.84
CA LYS A 43 0.86 6.76 -6.93
C LYS A 43 1.79 7.78 -7.57
N LEU A 44 3.09 7.72 -7.24
CA LEU A 44 4.08 8.63 -7.81
C LEU A 44 4.28 8.37 -9.32
N GLN A 45 4.38 7.10 -9.72
CA GLN A 45 4.51 6.72 -11.13
C GLN A 45 3.25 7.06 -11.94
N ILE A 46 2.07 6.83 -11.38
CA ILE A 46 0.79 7.17 -11.99
C ILE A 46 0.61 8.70 -12.08
N ASN A 47 1.03 9.46 -11.07
CA ASN A 47 0.94 10.92 -11.10
C ASN A 47 1.91 11.55 -12.10
N LEU A 48 3.14 11.03 -12.18
CA LEU A 48 4.07 11.40 -13.24
C LEU A 48 3.44 11.09 -14.59
N TRP A 49 2.90 9.89 -14.79
CA TRP A 49 2.17 9.49 -15.99
C TRP A 49 1.04 10.43 -16.38
N LYS A 50 0.16 10.79 -15.44
CA LYS A 50 -0.95 11.74 -15.67
C LYS A 50 -0.45 13.16 -16.01
N ARG A 51 0.72 13.55 -15.49
CA ARG A 51 1.34 14.87 -15.75
C ARG A 51 2.20 14.87 -17.01
N TYR A 52 2.54 13.73 -17.60
CA TYR A 52 3.18 13.67 -18.92
C TYR A 52 2.17 14.15 -19.97
N PRO A 53 2.35 15.34 -20.57
CA PRO A 53 1.31 15.94 -21.40
C PRO A 53 1.12 15.22 -22.74
N GLN A 54 2.05 14.35 -23.15
CA GLN A 54 2.06 13.82 -24.52
C GLN A 54 2.58 12.38 -24.57
N ARG A 55 1.72 11.47 -25.08
CA ARG A 55 1.94 10.02 -25.31
C ARG A 55 3.15 9.63 -26.19
N SER A 56 4.00 10.57 -26.60
CA SER A 56 5.24 10.23 -27.31
C SER A 56 6.45 10.96 -26.70
N TYR A 57 7.50 10.19 -26.46
CA TYR A 57 8.81 10.67 -25.98
C TYR A 57 9.33 11.86 -26.80
N ARG A 58 9.14 11.81 -28.13
CA ARG A 58 9.48 12.88 -29.08
C ARG A 58 8.84 14.23 -28.74
N LYS A 59 7.57 14.19 -28.33
CA LYS A 59 6.77 15.36 -27.95
C LYS A 59 7.19 15.96 -26.60
N TYR A 60 7.61 15.11 -25.66
CA TYR A 60 8.21 15.54 -24.38
C TYR A 60 9.56 16.24 -24.59
N ILE A 61 10.44 15.67 -25.41
CA ILE A 61 11.71 16.29 -25.77
C ILE A 61 11.47 17.62 -26.49
N GLU A 62 10.53 17.69 -27.42
CA GLU A 62 10.15 18.95 -28.09
C GLU A 62 9.59 20.01 -27.12
N HIS A 63 8.82 19.61 -26.11
CA HIS A 63 8.29 20.53 -25.09
C HIS A 63 9.41 21.05 -24.17
N MET A 64 10.26 20.17 -23.66
CA MET A 64 11.43 20.54 -22.84
C MET A 64 12.40 21.44 -23.61
N TRP A 65 12.64 21.11 -24.87
CA TRP A 65 13.43 21.92 -25.79
C TRP A 65 12.82 23.30 -26.01
N LYS A 66 11.53 23.42 -26.33
CA LYS A 66 10.84 24.71 -26.48
C LYS A 66 10.92 25.59 -25.23
N HIS A 67 10.87 24.99 -24.03
CA HIS A 67 11.04 25.72 -22.78
C HIS A 67 12.48 26.18 -22.53
N GLN A 68 13.49 25.37 -22.91
CA GLN A 68 14.91 25.67 -22.66
C GLN A 68 15.57 26.56 -23.73
N VAL A 69 14.96 26.65 -24.92
CA VAL A 69 15.50 27.39 -26.08
C VAL A 69 15.02 28.84 -26.16
N LYS A 70 14.06 29.27 -25.33
CA LYS A 70 13.67 30.69 -25.24
C LYS A 70 14.91 31.57 -24.98
N GLY A 71 15.42 32.21 -26.04
CA GLY A 71 16.57 33.14 -25.99
C GLY A 71 17.96 32.56 -26.28
N LYS A 72 18.10 31.31 -26.73
CA LYS A 72 19.41 30.71 -27.09
C LYS A 72 19.62 30.61 -28.60
N SER A 73 20.87 30.71 -29.06
CA SER A 73 21.24 30.56 -30.48
C SER A 73 20.92 29.16 -31.00
N ILE A 74 20.62 29.07 -32.30
CA ILE A 74 20.10 27.87 -32.97
C ILE A 74 21.05 26.66 -32.81
N GLU A 75 22.36 26.88 -32.85
CA GLU A 75 23.38 25.84 -32.70
C GLU A 75 23.42 25.23 -31.28
N LEU A 76 23.27 26.07 -30.25
CA LEU A 76 23.15 25.62 -28.85
C LEU A 76 21.83 24.88 -28.62
N ALA A 77 20.79 25.20 -29.38
CA ALA A 77 19.50 24.53 -29.29
C ALA A 77 19.58 23.09 -29.82
N GLU A 78 20.28 22.84 -30.93
CA GLU A 78 20.49 21.48 -31.45
C GLU A 78 21.38 20.63 -30.55
N TYR A 79 22.47 21.20 -30.03
CA TYR A 79 23.33 20.50 -29.07
C TYR A 79 22.56 20.10 -27.80
N ASN A 80 21.74 21.00 -27.25
CA ASN A 80 20.91 20.69 -26.08
C ASN A 80 19.86 19.62 -26.39
N LYS A 81 19.31 19.59 -27.60
CA LYS A 81 18.36 18.56 -28.02
C LYS A 81 19.02 17.18 -28.08
N LEU A 82 20.19 17.06 -28.71
CA LEU A 82 20.98 15.82 -28.76
C LEU A 82 21.41 15.36 -27.36
N HIS A 83 21.76 16.30 -26.48
CA HIS A 83 22.12 16.00 -25.10
C HIS A 83 20.92 15.53 -24.27
N LEU A 84 19.74 16.13 -24.48
CA LEU A 84 18.47 15.69 -23.87
C LEU A 84 18.08 14.29 -24.36
N GLU A 85 18.17 14.02 -25.66
CA GLU A 85 17.85 12.72 -26.25
C GLU A 85 18.78 11.61 -25.73
N ARG A 86 20.08 11.89 -25.57
CA ARG A 86 21.05 10.95 -24.97
C ARG A 86 20.87 10.76 -23.46
N LYS A 87 20.38 11.77 -22.75
CA LYS A 87 20.20 11.71 -21.29
C LYS A 87 18.96 10.93 -20.86
N PHE A 88 17.98 10.79 -21.76
CA PHE A 88 16.73 10.08 -21.51
C PHE A 88 16.47 8.96 -22.55
N PRO A 89 17.41 8.02 -22.78
CA PRO A 89 17.41 7.15 -23.96
C PRO A 89 16.12 6.34 -24.17
N ASP A 90 15.42 5.96 -23.09
CA ASP A 90 14.08 5.38 -23.06
C ASP A 90 13.51 5.71 -21.65
N GLU A 91 12.23 6.00 -21.38
CA GLU A 91 11.05 5.15 -21.57
C GLU A 91 9.76 6.01 -21.43
N PRO A 92 8.74 5.87 -22.30
CA PRO A 92 7.50 6.63 -22.19
C PRO A 92 6.45 5.99 -21.24
N PHE A 93 6.77 4.92 -20.51
CA PHE A 93 5.87 4.32 -19.53
C PHE A 93 6.66 3.63 -18.42
N PRO A 94 6.39 3.88 -17.12
CA PRO A 94 7.00 3.12 -16.03
C PRO A 94 6.39 1.72 -15.91
N PHE A 95 6.10 1.07 -17.04
CA PHE A 95 5.46 -0.24 -17.11
C PHE A 95 6.30 -1.29 -16.41
N ILE A 96 7.61 -1.31 -16.67
CA ILE A 96 8.53 -2.25 -16.04
C ILE A 96 8.48 -2.08 -14.52
N ARG A 97 8.55 -0.84 -14.01
CA ARG A 97 8.50 -0.56 -12.57
C ARG A 97 7.13 -0.90 -11.95
N LEU A 98 6.03 -0.54 -12.61
CA LEU A 98 4.67 -0.87 -12.16
C LEU A 98 4.47 -2.39 -12.09
N THR A 99 4.94 -3.12 -13.10
CA THR A 99 4.86 -4.58 -13.17
C THR A 99 5.73 -5.22 -12.09
N PHE A 100 6.96 -4.73 -11.88
CA PHE A 100 7.85 -5.23 -10.82
C PHE A 100 7.26 -4.99 -9.41
N ASN A 101 6.74 -3.79 -9.15
CA ASN A 101 6.08 -3.46 -7.88
C ASN A 101 4.86 -4.35 -7.63
N THR A 102 4.08 -4.62 -8.67
CA THR A 102 2.89 -5.48 -8.58
C THR A 102 3.30 -6.93 -8.34
N LEU A 103 4.32 -7.43 -9.04
CA LEU A 103 4.87 -8.77 -8.84
C LEU A 103 5.41 -8.95 -7.42
N PHE A 104 6.14 -7.96 -6.91
CA PHE A 104 6.67 -7.95 -5.55
C PHE A 104 5.55 -7.96 -4.50
N MET A 105 4.51 -7.15 -4.69
CA MET A 105 3.34 -7.15 -3.80
C MET A 105 2.60 -8.49 -3.82
N LEU A 106 2.43 -9.10 -5.00
CA LEU A 106 1.83 -10.44 -5.12
C LEU A 106 2.65 -11.52 -4.43
N LEU A 107 3.98 -11.44 -4.49
CA LEU A 107 4.89 -12.36 -3.81
C LEU A 107 4.77 -12.25 -2.28
N ILE A 108 4.60 -11.04 -1.74
CA ILE A 108 4.51 -10.79 -0.30
C ILE A 108 3.11 -11.03 0.26
N LEU A 109 2.08 -10.87 -0.55
CA LEU A 109 0.67 -11.06 -0.18
C LEU A 109 0.40 -12.35 0.62
N PRO A 110 0.85 -13.56 0.21
CA PRO A 110 0.62 -14.77 1.00
C PRO A 110 1.23 -14.70 2.40
N PHE A 111 2.41 -14.09 2.56
CA PHE A 111 3.04 -13.91 3.87
C PHE A 111 2.27 -12.93 4.74
N MET A 112 1.79 -11.82 4.17
CA MET A 112 0.96 -10.84 4.87
C MET A 112 -0.37 -11.44 5.32
N VAL A 113 -1.01 -12.27 4.48
CA VAL A 113 -2.24 -12.99 4.83
C VAL A 113 -1.99 -13.98 5.97
N LEU A 114 -0.89 -14.74 5.93
CA LEU A 114 -0.51 -15.63 7.04
C LEU A 114 -0.31 -14.86 8.34
N ILE A 115 0.42 -13.75 8.31
CA ILE A 115 0.59 -12.85 9.46
C ILE A 115 -0.79 -12.40 9.98
N GLY A 116 -1.68 -11.97 9.09
CA GLY A 116 -3.06 -11.58 9.46
C GLY A 116 -3.84 -12.71 10.14
N LEU A 117 -3.72 -13.93 9.63
CA LEU A 117 -4.39 -15.11 10.17
C LEU A 117 -3.90 -15.49 11.58
N PHE A 118 -2.64 -15.19 11.91
CA PHE A 118 -2.10 -15.38 13.27
C PHE A 118 -2.41 -14.23 14.23
N TYR A 119 -2.18 -12.98 13.81
CA TYR A 119 -2.33 -11.82 14.70
C TYR A 119 -3.78 -11.42 14.92
N GLY A 120 -4.66 -11.67 13.95
CA GLY A 120 -6.09 -11.35 14.04
C GLY A 120 -6.80 -12.05 15.20
N PRO A 121 -6.71 -13.38 15.35
CA PRO A 121 -7.27 -14.11 16.48
C PRO A 121 -6.73 -13.64 17.82
N VAL A 122 -5.41 -13.38 17.91
CA VAL A 122 -4.77 -12.91 19.13
C VAL A 122 -5.34 -11.54 19.55
N TYR A 123 -5.53 -10.63 18.60
CA TYR A 123 -6.11 -9.32 18.86
C TYR A 123 -7.55 -9.41 19.38
N VAL A 124 -8.41 -10.17 18.70
CA VAL A 124 -9.81 -10.35 19.11
C VAL A 124 -9.89 -10.99 20.49
N PHE A 125 -9.05 -12.01 20.74
CA PHE A 125 -8.99 -12.69 22.03
C PHE A 125 -8.60 -11.74 23.16
N ARG A 126 -7.51 -10.98 23.01
CA ARG A 126 -7.07 -10.00 24.01
C ARG A 126 -8.13 -8.92 24.26
N SER A 127 -8.74 -8.40 23.20
CA SER A 127 -9.78 -7.37 23.31
C SER A 127 -11.00 -7.87 24.11
N LYS A 128 -11.47 -9.09 23.83
CA LYS A 128 -12.61 -9.69 24.54
C LYS A 128 -12.29 -10.08 25.97
N LEU A 129 -11.08 -10.58 26.22
CA LEU A 129 -10.59 -10.88 27.57
C LEU A 129 -10.52 -9.61 28.43
N GLN A 130 -10.03 -8.51 27.87
CA GLN A 130 -9.97 -7.23 28.56
C GLN A 130 -11.37 -6.67 28.86
N GLN A 131 -12.32 -6.80 27.93
CA GLN A 131 -13.73 -6.43 28.16
C GLN A 131 -14.36 -7.23 29.31
N TYR A 132 -14.05 -8.53 29.41
CA TYR A 132 -14.54 -9.38 30.49
C TYR A 132 -13.93 -9.01 31.84
N ARG A 133 -12.62 -8.76 31.89
CA ARG A 133 -11.95 -8.30 33.11
C ARG A 133 -12.57 -7.01 33.65
N ASN A 134 -12.75 -6.02 32.76
CA ASN A 134 -13.35 -4.73 33.13
C ASN A 134 -14.81 -4.85 33.60
N ALA A 135 -15.53 -5.89 33.19
CA ALA A 135 -16.92 -6.13 33.59
C ALA A 135 -17.04 -6.80 34.96
N ILE A 136 -15.98 -7.47 35.44
CA ILE A 136 -15.96 -8.20 36.73
C ILE A 136 -15.29 -7.36 37.81
N GLU A 137 -14.24 -6.63 37.46
CA GLU A 137 -13.55 -5.67 38.32
C GLU A 137 -13.77 -4.25 37.75
N PRO A 138 -14.89 -3.58 38.07
CA PRO A 138 -15.02 -2.17 37.73
C PRO A 138 -13.92 -1.41 38.48
N VAL A 139 -13.03 -0.77 37.73
CA VAL A 139 -12.00 0.11 38.29
C VAL A 139 -12.70 1.12 39.20
N PRO A 140 -12.31 1.26 40.48
CA PRO A 140 -12.93 2.25 41.35
C PRO A 140 -12.72 3.63 40.72
N ALA A 141 -13.82 4.33 40.46
CA ALA A 141 -13.79 5.71 40.00
C ALA A 141 -13.00 6.51 41.06
N LYS A 142 -11.92 7.16 40.63
CA LYS A 142 -11.22 8.15 41.44
C LYS A 142 -12.06 9.41 41.57
#